data_AF-H3AMK0-F1
#
_entry.id   AF-H3AMK0-F1
#
_cell.length_a   1.000
_cell.length_b   1.000
_cell.length_c   1.000
_cell.angle_alpha   90.00
_cell.angle_beta   90.00
_cell.angle_gamma   90.00
#
_symmetry.space_group_name_H-M   'P 1'
#
loop_
_entity.id
_entity.type
_entity.pdbx_description
1 polymer ?
#
loop_
_entity_poly.entity_id
_entity_poly.type
_entity_poly.pdbx_seq_one_letter_code
_entity_poly.pdbx_strand_id
1 'polypeptide(L)'
;MLGPHHSVPAPAEVSCGVPQGSILSPMLFAIYLLPLGDIARRYGVDFHCYADDVQLYLAFPANNTDAVAMLEQCLSAIWSWLAGSWLKLNQGKSEVLVVGRGSICENFMNNFSPLTINGEFLKVVKVTKSLGMFLDSSLTMERQISSVASAGFFHLRNIKKLCPILPHESLATLMHAFVSSRIDYCNALYAGLPLKLIRRLQLVQNSAARVVKNVSRFDHITPVLRELHWLPVRWRITFKVLVLVFKSLNGLGPQYLRDLLTPYIPARPLRSLYGTLLRVPKVRTKVGERSFSFYVATSWNALPSDVRASPSLSTFKSSLKTFLFRSAFNVF
;
A
#
# COMPACT_ATOMS: atom_id res chain seq x y z
N MET A 1 -41.24 -14.62 -41.38
CA MET A 1 -41.93 -14.42 -40.09
C MET A 1 -40.91 -14.57 -38.97
N LEU A 2 -40.33 -13.45 -38.53
CA LEU A 2 -39.54 -13.36 -37.30
C LEU A 2 -40.33 -12.41 -36.41
N GLY A 3 -40.88 -12.92 -35.31
CA GLY A 3 -41.73 -12.16 -34.39
C GLY A 3 -40.94 -11.09 -33.62
N PRO A 4 -41.59 -10.01 -33.18
CA PRO A 4 -40.94 -8.98 -32.37
C PRO A 4 -40.83 -9.48 -30.93
N HIS A 5 -39.68 -10.02 -30.55
CA HIS A 5 -39.33 -10.19 -29.13
C HIS A 5 -38.83 -8.86 -28.57
N HIS A 6 -39.78 -7.95 -28.29
CA HIS A 6 -39.56 -6.81 -27.39
C HIS A 6 -40.21 -7.11 -26.03
N SER A 7 -39.64 -8.05 -25.28
CA SER A 7 -39.91 -8.15 -23.85
C SER A 7 -38.78 -7.43 -23.10
N VAL A 8 -38.97 -6.14 -22.82
CA VAL A 8 -38.21 -5.49 -21.75
C VAL A 8 -38.64 -6.19 -20.46
N PRO A 9 -37.72 -6.83 -19.70
CA PRO A 9 -38.10 -7.54 -18.49
C PRO A 9 -38.78 -6.58 -17.51
N ALA A 10 -39.89 -7.02 -16.92
CA ALA A 10 -40.59 -6.25 -15.91
C ALA A 10 -39.66 -5.99 -14.71
N PRO A 11 -39.73 -4.80 -14.07
CA PRO A 11 -38.91 -4.50 -12.90
C PRO A 11 -39.21 -5.52 -11.80
N ALA A 12 -38.17 -6.20 -11.33
CA ALA A 12 -38.23 -7.13 -10.21
C ALA A 12 -37.96 -6.38 -8.90
N GLU A 13 -38.75 -6.66 -7.87
CA GLU A 13 -38.55 -6.08 -6.55
C GLU A 13 -37.29 -6.66 -5.90
N VAL A 14 -36.43 -5.78 -5.38
CA VAL A 14 -35.18 -6.17 -4.70
C VAL A 14 -35.42 -6.09 -3.20
N SER A 15 -35.60 -7.24 -2.56
CA SER A 15 -35.87 -7.33 -1.12
C SER A 15 -34.63 -7.17 -0.24
N CYS A 16 -33.43 -7.39 -0.79
CA CYS A 16 -32.18 -7.26 -0.06
C CYS A 16 -31.01 -6.84 -0.96
N GLY A 17 -30.02 -6.22 -0.34
CA GLY A 17 -28.81 -5.74 -1.01
C GLY A 17 -28.90 -4.29 -1.48
N VAL A 18 -27.75 -3.72 -1.80
CA VAL A 18 -27.63 -2.38 -2.38
C VAL A 18 -27.33 -2.51 -3.88
N PRO A 19 -27.94 -1.69 -4.75
CA PRO A 19 -27.77 -1.82 -6.20
C PRO A 19 -26.33 -1.51 -6.60
N GLN A 20 -25.68 -2.44 -7.31
CA GLN A 20 -24.32 -2.22 -7.83
C GLN A 20 -24.32 -1.08 -8.86
N GLY A 21 -23.36 -0.18 -8.76
CA GLY A 21 -23.25 1.00 -9.62
C GLY A 21 -24.02 2.24 -9.12
N SER A 22 -24.83 2.13 -8.07
CA SER A 22 -25.39 3.31 -7.41
C SER A 22 -24.34 4.05 -6.58
N ILE A 23 -24.43 5.37 -6.61
CA ILE A 23 -23.53 6.30 -5.90
C ILE A 23 -23.61 6.10 -4.37
N LEU A 24 -24.80 5.76 -3.85
CA LEU A 24 -25.03 5.62 -2.40
C LEU A 24 -24.65 4.23 -1.87
N SER A 25 -24.64 3.21 -2.71
CA SER A 25 -24.41 1.82 -2.30
C SER A 25 -23.13 1.61 -1.48
N PRO A 26 -21.96 2.19 -1.85
CA PRO A 26 -20.73 2.03 -1.05
C PRO A 26 -20.85 2.63 0.35
N MET A 27 -21.52 3.79 0.48
CA MET A 27 -21.70 4.44 1.77
C MET A 27 -22.65 3.66 2.67
N LEU A 28 -23.78 3.20 2.13
CA LEU A 28 -24.74 2.37 2.85
C LEU A 28 -24.11 1.06 3.31
N PHE A 29 -23.31 0.42 2.45
CA PHE A 29 -22.59 -0.79 2.81
C PHE A 29 -21.53 -0.54 3.90
N ALA A 30 -20.81 0.59 3.84
CA ALA A 30 -19.86 0.96 4.89
C ALA A 30 -20.56 1.21 6.25
N ILE A 31 -21.72 1.89 6.25
CA ILE A 31 -22.54 2.10 7.45
C ILE A 31 -23.02 0.76 8.02
N TYR A 32 -23.45 -0.15 7.14
CA TYR A 32 -23.91 -1.48 7.53
C TYR A 32 -22.84 -2.28 8.27
N LEU A 33 -21.56 -2.12 7.90
CA LEU A 33 -20.44 -2.81 8.52
C LEU A 33 -19.87 -2.13 9.78
N LEU A 34 -20.36 -0.94 10.18
CA LEU A 34 -19.82 -0.21 11.34
C LEU A 34 -19.72 -1.05 12.64
N PRO A 35 -20.72 -1.89 12.99
CA PRO A 35 -20.66 -2.65 14.24
C PRO A 35 -19.49 -3.64 14.32
N LEU A 36 -18.93 -4.09 13.19
CA LEU A 36 -17.73 -4.94 13.18
C LEU A 36 -16.56 -4.26 13.90
N GLY A 37 -16.44 -2.94 13.74
CA GLY A 37 -15.37 -2.18 14.38
C GLY A 37 -15.50 -2.14 15.89
N ASP A 38 -16.73 -2.03 16.40
CA ASP A 38 -16.98 -2.01 17.84
C ASP A 38 -16.78 -3.39 18.46
N ILE A 39 -17.15 -4.45 17.74
CA ILE A 39 -16.85 -5.84 18.13
C ILE A 39 -15.34 -6.03 18.23
N ALA A 40 -14.57 -5.68 17.19
CA ALA A 40 -13.12 -5.85 17.18
C ALA A 40 -12.44 -5.11 18.35
N ARG A 41 -12.82 -3.84 18.58
CA ARG A 41 -12.30 -3.03 19.69
C ARG A 41 -12.60 -3.62 21.06
N ARG A 42 -13.76 -4.25 21.26
CA ARG A 42 -14.13 -4.91 22.53
C ARG A 42 -13.12 -6.00 22.93
N TYR A 43 -12.52 -6.67 21.97
CA TYR A 43 -11.50 -7.71 22.19
C TYR A 43 -10.07 -7.17 22.07
N GLY A 44 -9.87 -5.85 21.93
CA GLY A 44 -8.55 -5.26 21.73
C GLY A 44 -7.90 -5.66 20.39
N VAL A 45 -8.70 -6.05 19.40
CA VAL A 45 -8.22 -6.42 18.06
C VAL A 45 -8.34 -5.21 17.14
N ASP A 46 -7.24 -4.86 16.49
CA ASP A 46 -7.24 -3.80 15.49
C ASP A 46 -7.80 -4.33 14.17
N PHE A 47 -8.36 -3.43 13.37
CA PHE A 47 -8.99 -3.82 12.10
C PHE A 47 -8.87 -2.77 11.01
N HIS A 48 -9.04 -3.21 9.77
CA HIS A 48 -9.28 -2.37 8.60
C HIS A 48 -10.38 -3.01 7.76
N CYS A 49 -11.30 -2.19 7.24
CA CYS A 49 -12.33 -2.62 6.30
C CYS A 49 -12.17 -1.85 4.99
N TYR A 50 -12.27 -2.54 3.86
CA TYR A 50 -12.34 -1.94 2.54
C TYR A 50 -13.35 -2.71 1.70
N ALA A 51 -14.51 -2.10 1.46
CA ALA A 51 -15.66 -2.83 0.94
C ALA A 51 -15.89 -4.13 1.75
N ASP A 52 -15.98 -5.28 1.10
CA ASP A 52 -16.18 -6.59 1.72
C ASP A 52 -14.89 -7.21 2.31
N ASP A 53 -13.71 -6.67 1.98
CA ASP A 53 -12.44 -7.12 2.56
C ASP A 53 -12.29 -6.58 3.99
N VAL A 54 -12.34 -7.47 4.98
CA VAL A 54 -12.08 -7.18 6.39
C VAL A 54 -10.76 -7.80 6.82
N GLN A 55 -9.93 -7.00 7.49
CA GLN A 55 -8.66 -7.43 8.04
C GLN A 55 -8.66 -7.23 9.54
N LEU A 56 -8.36 -8.29 10.28
CA LEU A 56 -8.16 -8.25 11.72
C LEU A 56 -6.68 -8.51 12.00
N TYR A 57 -6.08 -7.75 12.91
CA TYR A 57 -4.70 -7.93 13.29
C TYR A 57 -4.48 -7.65 14.76
N LEU A 58 -3.58 -8.44 15.36
CA LEU A 58 -3.22 -8.36 16.75
C LEU A 58 -1.69 -8.51 16.84
N ALA A 59 -1.03 -7.53 17.46
CA ALA A 59 0.39 -7.58 17.73
C ALA A 59 0.62 -8.02 19.18
N PHE A 60 1.39 -9.08 19.39
CA PHE A 60 1.62 -9.65 20.72
C PHE A 60 3.04 -10.23 20.85
N PRO A 61 3.60 -10.31 22.07
CA PRO A 61 4.83 -11.04 22.34
C PRO A 61 4.66 -12.54 22.05
N ALA A 62 5.68 -13.20 21.49
CA ALA A 62 5.57 -14.60 21.05
C ALA A 62 5.30 -15.63 22.18
N ASN A 63 5.51 -15.25 23.43
CA ASN A 63 5.21 -16.06 24.61
C ASN A 63 3.79 -15.81 25.16
N ASN A 64 3.02 -14.89 24.57
CA ASN A 64 1.64 -14.63 24.96
C ASN A 64 0.71 -15.64 24.27
N THR A 65 0.30 -16.65 25.03
CA THR A 65 -0.63 -17.70 24.59
C THR A 65 -2.08 -17.21 24.52
N ASP A 66 -2.43 -16.18 25.30
CA ASP A 66 -3.81 -15.69 25.41
C ASP A 66 -4.26 -14.88 24.19
N ALA A 67 -3.29 -14.33 23.44
CA ALA A 67 -3.56 -13.55 22.24
C ALA A 67 -4.33 -14.33 21.16
N VAL A 68 -4.02 -15.63 21.01
CA VAL A 68 -4.71 -16.51 20.07
C VAL A 68 -6.17 -16.73 20.51
N ALA A 69 -6.38 -17.04 21.79
CA ALA A 69 -7.71 -17.25 22.35
C ALA A 69 -8.57 -15.98 22.25
N MET A 70 -7.99 -14.80 22.50
CA MET A 70 -8.68 -13.52 22.35
C MET A 70 -9.13 -13.29 20.89
N LEU A 71 -8.26 -13.63 19.92
CA LEU A 71 -8.59 -13.52 18.51
C LEU A 71 -9.70 -14.51 18.11
N GLU A 72 -9.68 -15.75 18.63
CA GLU A 72 -10.76 -16.72 18.40
C GLU A 72 -12.11 -16.24 18.96
N GLN A 73 -12.12 -15.68 20.17
CA GLN A 73 -13.34 -15.09 20.75
C GLN A 73 -13.86 -13.92 19.91
N CYS A 74 -12.97 -13.07 19.42
CA CYS A 74 -13.32 -11.97 18.52
C CYS A 74 -13.92 -12.49 17.20
N LEU A 75 -13.29 -13.50 16.58
CA LEU A 75 -13.79 -14.13 15.36
C LEU A 75 -15.17 -14.78 15.55
N SER A 76 -15.39 -15.42 16.70
CA SER A 76 -16.69 -16.00 17.05
C SER A 76 -17.78 -14.91 17.17
N ALA A 77 -17.48 -13.80 17.85
CA ALA A 77 -18.39 -12.67 17.98
C ALA A 77 -18.72 -12.03 16.62
N ILE A 78 -17.72 -11.86 15.76
CA ILE A 78 -17.89 -11.36 14.39
C ILE A 78 -18.76 -12.32 13.57
N TRP A 79 -18.52 -13.63 13.66
CA TRP A 79 -19.32 -14.63 12.98
C TRP A 79 -20.80 -14.57 13.40
N SER A 80 -21.08 -14.56 14.71
CA SER A 80 -22.45 -14.45 15.24
C SER A 80 -23.13 -13.17 14.77
N TRP A 81 -22.41 -12.05 14.75
CA TRP A 81 -22.96 -10.78 14.26
C TRP A 81 -23.25 -10.81 12.76
N LEU A 82 -22.35 -11.38 11.94
CA LEU A 82 -22.55 -11.52 10.50
C LEU A 82 -23.80 -12.37 10.22
N ALA A 83 -23.94 -13.51 10.90
CA ALA A 83 -25.10 -14.38 10.76
C ALA A 83 -26.41 -13.67 11.17
N GLY A 84 -26.41 -12.95 12.30
CA GLY A 84 -27.56 -12.15 12.74
C GLY A 84 -27.87 -10.95 11.84
N SER A 85 -26.86 -10.47 11.11
CA SER A 85 -26.95 -9.36 10.16
C SER A 85 -27.07 -9.86 8.71
N TRP A 86 -27.54 -11.09 8.48
CA TRP A 86 -27.80 -11.62 7.13
C TRP A 86 -26.60 -11.54 6.17
N LEU A 87 -25.37 -11.53 6.70
CA LEU A 87 -24.12 -11.55 5.96
C LEU A 87 -23.49 -12.93 6.02
N LYS A 88 -23.06 -13.42 4.87
CA LYS A 88 -22.35 -14.70 4.77
C LYS A 88 -20.85 -14.46 4.67
N LEU A 89 -20.10 -14.87 5.70
CA LEU A 89 -18.64 -14.90 5.63
C LEU A 89 -18.19 -15.94 4.60
N ASN A 90 -17.25 -15.57 3.74
CA ASN A 90 -16.60 -16.51 2.84
C ASN A 90 -15.41 -17.18 3.54
N GLN A 91 -15.67 -18.24 4.30
CA GLN A 91 -14.65 -18.99 5.04
C GLN A 91 -13.54 -19.52 4.11
N GLY A 92 -13.88 -20.01 2.92
CA GLY A 92 -12.90 -20.52 1.95
C GLY A 92 -11.93 -19.47 1.40
N LYS A 93 -12.26 -18.18 1.52
CA LYS A 93 -11.38 -17.04 1.20
C LYS A 93 -10.69 -16.43 2.41
N SER A 94 -11.07 -16.83 3.63
CA SER A 94 -10.54 -16.27 4.87
C SER A 94 -9.21 -16.96 5.19
N GLU A 95 -8.14 -16.18 5.33
CA GLU A 95 -6.78 -16.68 5.51
C GLU A 95 -6.13 -16.09 6.78
N VAL A 96 -5.26 -16.86 7.42
CA VAL A 96 -4.44 -16.43 8.57
C VAL A 96 -3.00 -16.26 8.11
N LEU A 97 -2.44 -15.06 8.30
CA LEU A 97 -1.04 -14.77 8.07
C LEU A 97 -0.36 -14.43 9.40
N VAL A 98 0.53 -15.30 9.86
CA VAL A 98 1.41 -15.00 11.01
C VAL A 98 2.62 -14.25 10.51
N VAL A 99 2.88 -13.06 11.06
CA VAL A 99 3.98 -12.18 10.67
C VAL A 99 4.98 -12.05 11.80
N GLY A 100 6.26 -12.30 11.53
CA GLY A 100 7.29 -12.24 12.55
C GLY A 100 8.70 -12.49 12.03
N ARG A 101 9.68 -12.51 12.94
CA ARG A 101 11.04 -12.95 12.60
C ARG A 101 11.03 -14.46 12.42
N GLY A 102 11.74 -14.96 11.40
CA GLY A 102 11.75 -16.38 10.98
C GLY A 102 11.74 -17.38 12.15
N SER A 103 12.78 -17.38 12.99
CA SER A 103 12.88 -18.32 14.11
C SER A 103 11.78 -18.18 15.17
N ILE A 104 11.34 -16.94 15.45
CA ILE A 104 10.25 -16.69 16.41
C ILE A 104 8.92 -17.21 15.84
N CYS A 105 8.68 -16.93 14.55
CA CYS A 105 7.48 -17.36 13.85
C CYS A 105 7.44 -18.88 13.71
N GLU A 106 8.57 -19.52 13.37
CA GLU A 106 8.69 -20.97 13.27
C GLU A 106 8.41 -21.64 14.63
N ASN A 107 9.02 -21.15 15.71
CA ASN A 107 8.78 -21.67 17.06
C ASN A 107 7.33 -21.49 17.50
N PHE A 108 6.73 -20.35 17.20
CA PHE A 108 5.31 -20.11 17.47
C PHE A 108 4.43 -21.07 16.67
N MET A 109 4.69 -21.21 15.36
CA MET A 109 3.93 -22.08 14.47
C MET A 109 3.99 -23.56 14.88
N ASN A 110 5.07 -24.03 15.50
CA ASN A 110 5.17 -25.40 16.01
C ASN A 110 4.15 -25.71 17.12
N ASN A 111 3.70 -24.69 17.86
CA ASN A 111 2.72 -24.82 18.94
C ASN A 111 1.38 -24.13 18.60
N PHE A 112 1.25 -23.62 17.38
CA PHE A 112 0.08 -22.86 16.95
C PHE A 112 -1.01 -23.80 16.44
N SER A 113 -2.11 -23.88 17.18
CA SER A 113 -3.35 -24.44 16.66
C SER A 113 -3.99 -23.45 15.69
N PRO A 114 -4.36 -23.87 14.46
CA PRO A 114 -5.06 -22.99 13.52
C PRO A 114 -6.35 -22.45 14.15
N LEU A 115 -6.60 -21.15 13.94
CA LEU A 115 -7.82 -20.50 14.40
C LEU A 115 -9.05 -21.19 13.81
N THR A 116 -10.10 -21.30 14.61
CA THR A 116 -11.39 -21.85 14.16
C THR A 116 -12.44 -20.77 13.97
N ILE A 117 -13.27 -20.91 12.93
CA ILE A 117 -14.50 -20.14 12.75
C ILE A 117 -15.63 -21.12 12.49
N ASN A 118 -16.63 -21.13 13.36
CA ASN A 118 -17.80 -22.00 13.25
C ASN A 118 -17.43 -23.50 13.13
N GLY A 119 -16.43 -23.93 13.90
CA GLY A 119 -15.96 -25.33 13.92
C GLY A 119 -15.03 -25.72 12.76
N GLU A 120 -14.76 -24.83 11.81
CA GLU A 120 -13.81 -25.09 10.71
C GLU A 120 -12.49 -24.34 10.92
N PHE A 121 -11.38 -25.00 10.60
CA PHE A 121 -10.05 -24.40 10.67
C PHE A 121 -9.82 -23.41 9.54
N LEU A 122 -9.34 -22.22 9.88
CA LEU A 122 -8.88 -21.25 8.91
C LEU A 122 -7.54 -21.69 8.30
N LYS A 123 -7.39 -21.40 7.02
CA LYS A 123 -6.17 -21.70 6.28
C LYS A 123 -5.05 -20.76 6.70
N VAL A 124 -4.00 -21.31 7.30
CA VAL A 124 -2.76 -20.57 7.55
C VAL A 124 -1.92 -20.51 6.27
N VAL A 125 -1.51 -19.30 5.88
CA VAL A 125 -0.73 -19.06 4.66
C VAL A 125 0.59 -18.35 4.96
N LYS A 126 1.61 -18.62 4.15
CA LYS A 126 2.89 -17.88 4.20
C LYS A 126 2.83 -16.56 3.40
N VAL A 127 1.87 -16.45 2.48
CA VAL A 127 1.67 -15.28 1.63
C VAL A 127 0.19 -15.13 1.35
N THR A 128 -0.35 -13.94 1.56
CA THR A 128 -1.73 -13.58 1.18
C THR A 128 -1.72 -12.35 0.26
N LYS A 129 -2.86 -12.08 -0.40
CA LYS A 129 -3.05 -10.89 -1.23
C LYS A 129 -4.06 -9.97 -0.56
N SER A 130 -3.63 -8.77 -0.19
CA SER A 130 -4.46 -7.73 0.42
C SER A 130 -4.52 -6.52 -0.50
N LEU A 131 -5.71 -6.08 -0.91
CA LEU A 131 -5.93 -4.89 -1.74
C LEU A 131 -5.00 -4.81 -2.97
N GLY A 132 -4.79 -5.95 -3.63
CA GLY A 132 -3.91 -6.03 -4.80
C GLY A 132 -2.43 -6.31 -4.51
N MET A 133 -2.00 -6.32 -3.25
CA MET A 133 -0.61 -6.45 -2.81
C MET A 133 -0.33 -7.81 -2.17
N PHE A 134 0.76 -8.47 -2.56
CA PHE A 134 1.23 -9.67 -1.86
C PHE A 134 1.95 -9.31 -0.57
N LEU A 135 1.52 -9.91 0.54
CA LEU A 135 2.15 -9.81 1.86
C LEU A 135 2.65 -11.18 2.29
N ASP A 136 3.96 -11.32 2.45
CA ASP A 136 4.59 -12.53 2.99
C ASP A 136 4.83 -12.43 4.50
N SER A 137 4.92 -13.57 5.19
CA SER A 137 5.10 -13.65 6.65
C SER A 137 6.35 -12.94 7.18
N SER A 138 7.35 -12.74 6.31
CA SER A 138 8.60 -12.02 6.63
C SER A 138 8.60 -10.56 6.15
N LEU A 139 7.49 -10.08 5.57
CA LEU A 139 7.32 -8.75 4.98
C LEU A 139 8.48 -8.35 4.04
N THR A 140 9.03 -9.31 3.29
CA THR A 140 10.15 -9.07 2.37
C THR A 140 9.72 -8.30 1.13
N MET A 141 8.44 -8.39 0.74
CA MET A 141 7.87 -7.82 -0.48
C MET A 141 8.48 -8.38 -1.78
N GLU A 142 9.24 -9.48 -1.71
CA GLU A 142 9.93 -10.00 -2.90
C GLU A 142 8.95 -10.54 -3.94
N ARG A 143 7.93 -11.29 -3.51
CA ARG A 143 6.88 -11.79 -4.40
C ARG A 143 6.12 -10.65 -5.05
N GLN A 144 5.81 -9.60 -4.28
CA GLN A 144 5.13 -8.41 -4.78
C GLN A 144 5.95 -7.69 -5.85
N ILE A 145 7.21 -7.37 -5.56
CA ILE A 145 8.11 -6.69 -6.51
C ILE A 145 8.29 -7.51 -7.79
N SER A 146 8.44 -8.84 -7.64
CA SER A 146 8.59 -9.73 -8.79
C SER A 146 7.32 -9.79 -9.64
N SER A 147 6.14 -9.82 -9.02
CA SER A 147 4.86 -9.77 -9.73
C SER A 147 4.69 -8.46 -10.52
N VAL A 148 4.96 -7.31 -9.89
CA VAL A 148 4.89 -5.99 -10.55
C VAL A 148 5.92 -5.90 -11.68
N ALA A 149 7.14 -6.38 -11.47
CA ALA A 149 8.18 -6.34 -12.49
C ALA A 149 7.82 -7.20 -13.71
N SER A 150 7.36 -8.43 -13.49
CA SER A 150 6.92 -9.35 -14.54
C SER A 150 5.75 -8.76 -15.34
N ALA A 151 4.74 -8.21 -14.66
CA ALA A 151 3.62 -7.54 -15.31
C ALA A 151 4.08 -6.31 -16.12
N GLY A 152 5.00 -5.51 -15.57
CA GLY A 152 5.60 -4.37 -16.25
C GLY A 152 6.29 -4.77 -17.55
N PHE A 153 7.16 -5.79 -17.52
CA PHE A 153 7.81 -6.31 -18.73
C PHE A 153 6.86 -6.97 -19.72
N PHE A 154 5.78 -7.60 -19.24
CA PHE A 154 4.72 -8.11 -20.11
C PHE A 154 4.07 -6.97 -20.90
N HIS A 155 3.60 -5.92 -20.22
CA HIS A 155 2.98 -4.77 -20.90
C HIS A 155 3.97 -4.03 -21.81
N LEU A 156 5.23 -3.86 -21.37
CA LEU A 156 6.27 -3.25 -22.20
C LEU A 156 6.47 -3.98 -23.53
N ARG A 157 6.53 -5.32 -23.50
CA ARG A 157 6.68 -6.12 -24.72
C ARG A 157 5.51 -5.95 -25.68
N ASN A 158 4.29 -5.86 -25.16
CA ASN A 158 3.10 -5.66 -25.99
C ASN A 158 3.04 -4.25 -26.57
N ILE A 159 3.30 -3.21 -25.77
CA ILE A 159 3.28 -1.83 -26.27
C ILE A 159 4.43 -1.59 -27.27
N LYS A 160 5.60 -2.22 -27.07
CA LYS A 160 6.72 -2.11 -28.03
C LYS A 160 6.32 -2.53 -29.45
N LYS A 161 5.45 -3.54 -29.59
CA LYS A 161 4.94 -3.99 -30.90
C LYS A 161 4.06 -2.94 -31.59
N LEU A 162 3.45 -2.06 -30.81
CA LEU A 162 2.58 -0.99 -31.31
C LEU A 162 3.36 0.31 -31.61
N CYS A 163 4.63 0.40 -31.22
CA CYS A 163 5.44 1.62 -31.44
C CYS A 163 5.51 2.08 -32.90
N PRO A 164 5.61 1.20 -33.92
CA PRO A 164 5.68 1.65 -35.32
C PRO A 164 4.41 2.36 -35.82
N ILE A 165 3.27 2.16 -35.15
CA ILE A 165 1.96 2.65 -35.61
C ILE A 165 1.34 3.68 -34.66
N LEU A 166 1.94 3.93 -33.49
CA LEU A 166 1.40 4.83 -32.49
C LEU A 166 2.14 6.18 -32.49
N PRO A 167 1.40 7.31 -32.43
CA PRO A 167 1.98 8.60 -32.11
C PRO A 167 2.71 8.58 -30.76
N HIS A 168 3.74 9.41 -30.62
CA HIS A 168 4.56 9.49 -29.42
C HIS A 168 3.74 9.81 -28.14
N GLU A 169 2.74 10.68 -28.23
CA GLU A 169 1.87 11.01 -27.09
C GLU A 169 1.01 9.83 -26.63
N SER A 170 0.46 9.07 -27.58
CA SER A 170 -0.29 7.84 -27.31
C SER A 170 0.62 6.79 -26.66
N LEU A 171 1.86 6.66 -27.15
CA LEU A 171 2.86 5.77 -26.56
C LEU A 171 3.18 6.15 -25.10
N ALA A 172 3.40 7.44 -24.82
CA ALA A 172 3.64 7.93 -23.47
C ALA A 172 2.43 7.65 -22.55
N THR A 173 1.22 7.85 -23.05
CA THR A 173 -0.04 7.56 -22.34
C THR A 173 -0.14 6.08 -21.97
N LEU A 174 0.12 5.17 -22.92
CA LEU A 174 0.13 3.72 -22.65
C LEU A 174 1.21 3.35 -21.64
N MET A 175 2.40 3.94 -21.74
CA MET A 175 3.49 3.70 -20.77
C MET A 175 3.12 4.16 -19.36
N HIS A 176 2.42 5.28 -19.25
CA HIS A 176 1.92 5.74 -17.95
C HIS A 176 0.83 4.82 -17.41
N ALA A 177 -0.19 4.51 -18.23
CA ALA A 177 -1.34 3.72 -17.83
C ALA A 177 -1.01 2.26 -17.47
N PHE A 178 -0.09 1.62 -18.19
CA PHE A 178 0.20 0.19 -18.00
C PHE A 178 1.48 -0.11 -17.23
N VAL A 179 2.48 0.79 -17.23
CA VAL A 179 3.77 0.53 -16.59
C VAL A 179 3.98 1.43 -15.38
N SER A 180 3.91 2.75 -15.57
CA SER A 180 4.19 3.71 -14.50
C SER A 180 3.19 3.60 -13.34
N SER A 181 1.90 3.42 -13.65
CA SER A 181 0.81 3.25 -12.67
C SER A 181 1.03 2.03 -11.77
N ARG A 182 1.52 0.92 -12.33
CA ARG A 182 1.79 -0.33 -11.59
C ARG A 182 2.99 -0.20 -10.67
N ILE A 183 4.02 0.51 -11.12
CA ILE A 183 5.19 0.83 -10.29
C ILE A 183 4.79 1.75 -9.13
N ASP A 184 3.82 2.64 -9.33
CA ASP A 184 3.39 3.62 -8.32
C ASP A 184 2.28 3.13 -7.39
N TYR A 185 1.54 2.09 -7.77
CA TYR A 185 0.50 1.50 -6.95
C TYR A 185 1.10 0.95 -5.64
N CYS A 186 0.61 1.48 -4.50
CA CYS A 186 1.09 1.17 -3.15
C CYS A 186 2.62 1.25 -2.94
N ASN A 187 3.33 2.05 -3.75
CA ASN A 187 4.79 2.09 -3.72
C ASN A 187 5.39 2.63 -2.41
N ALA A 188 4.59 3.30 -1.57
CA ALA A 188 4.99 3.71 -0.22
C ALA A 188 5.40 2.51 0.65
N LEU A 189 4.81 1.34 0.44
CA LEU A 189 5.15 0.10 1.17
C LEU A 189 6.56 -0.43 0.83
N TYR A 190 7.17 0.07 -0.25
CA TYR A 190 8.53 -0.29 -0.66
C TYR A 190 9.60 0.55 0.06
N ALA A 191 9.20 1.46 0.96
CA ALA A 191 10.10 2.25 1.77
C ALA A 191 11.09 1.38 2.57
N GLY A 192 12.36 1.78 2.55
CA GLY A 192 13.43 1.08 3.25
C GLY A 192 13.80 -0.31 2.71
N LEU A 193 13.18 -0.78 1.61
CA LEU A 193 13.57 -2.05 1.00
C LEU A 193 15.02 -2.01 0.47
N PRO A 194 15.71 -3.16 0.41
CA PRO A 194 17.03 -3.25 -0.20
C PRO A 194 17.03 -2.74 -1.64
N LEU A 195 18.03 -1.91 -1.99
CA LEU A 195 18.15 -1.35 -3.34
C LEU A 195 18.27 -2.43 -4.43
N LYS A 196 18.83 -3.60 -4.10
CA LYS A 196 18.87 -4.76 -5.00
C LYS A 196 17.47 -5.21 -5.43
N LEU A 197 16.49 -5.14 -4.53
CA LEU A 197 15.10 -5.51 -4.83
C LEU A 197 14.41 -4.40 -5.63
N ILE A 198 14.57 -3.13 -5.21
CA ILE A 198 14.04 -1.96 -5.95
C ILE A 198 14.60 -1.88 -7.37
N ARG A 199 15.83 -2.34 -7.60
CA ARG A 199 16.46 -2.39 -8.93
C ARG A 199 15.62 -3.16 -9.94
N ARG A 200 14.86 -4.19 -9.54
CA ARG A 200 13.95 -4.91 -10.45
C ARG A 200 12.91 -3.98 -11.07
N LEU A 201 12.30 -3.10 -10.26
CA LEU A 201 11.38 -2.07 -10.75
C LEU A 201 12.09 -0.97 -11.52
N GLN A 202 13.31 -0.58 -11.12
CA GLN A 202 14.11 0.39 -11.87
C GLN A 202 14.40 -0.09 -13.29
N LEU A 203 14.69 -1.39 -13.48
CA LEU A 203 14.90 -1.95 -14.81
C LEU A 203 13.65 -1.85 -15.69
N VAL A 204 12.45 -2.03 -15.11
CA VAL A 204 11.19 -1.83 -15.83
C VAL A 204 11.04 -0.37 -16.25
N GLN A 205 11.25 0.58 -15.33
CA GLN A 205 11.18 2.02 -15.66
C GLN A 205 12.21 2.40 -16.74
N ASN A 206 13.44 1.88 -16.63
CA ASN A 206 14.50 2.12 -17.60
C ASN A 206 14.08 1.63 -18.99
N SER A 207 13.57 0.40 -19.08
CA SER A 207 13.08 -0.14 -20.35
C SER A 207 11.90 0.66 -20.90
N ALA A 208 10.99 1.15 -20.04
CA ALA A 208 9.90 2.02 -20.45
C ALA A 208 10.41 3.33 -21.05
N ALA A 209 11.35 4.00 -20.37
CA ALA A 209 11.95 5.25 -20.84
C ALA A 209 12.63 5.06 -22.20
N ARG A 210 13.31 3.92 -22.39
CA ARG A 210 13.94 3.58 -23.68
C ARG A 210 12.94 3.42 -24.81
N VAL A 211 11.81 2.79 -24.55
CA VAL A 211 10.75 2.62 -25.54
C VAL A 211 10.14 3.98 -25.91
N VAL A 212 9.84 4.83 -24.92
CA VAL A 212 9.29 6.18 -25.17
C VAL A 212 10.23 7.03 -26.02
N LYS A 213 11.52 7.05 -25.67
CA LYS A 213 12.54 7.88 -26.37
C LYS A 213 13.18 7.20 -27.57
N ASN A 214 12.76 5.98 -27.91
CA ASN A 214 13.34 5.16 -28.97
C ASN A 214 14.89 5.09 -28.92
N VAL A 215 15.46 4.85 -27.74
CA VAL A 215 16.91 4.72 -27.55
C VAL A 215 17.34 3.25 -27.41
N SER A 216 18.61 2.98 -27.71
CA SER A 216 19.17 1.64 -27.65
C SER A 216 19.19 1.07 -26.23
N ARG A 217 19.13 -0.25 -26.12
CA ARG A 217 19.26 -0.96 -24.83
C ARG A 217 20.61 -0.74 -24.16
N PHE A 218 21.63 -0.42 -24.94
CA PHE A 218 23.00 -0.21 -24.49
C PHE A 218 23.28 1.24 -24.09
N ASP A 219 22.42 2.17 -24.49
CA ASP A 219 22.59 3.58 -24.16
C ASP A 219 22.46 3.81 -22.66
N HIS A 220 23.24 4.78 -22.19
CA HIS A 220 23.21 5.21 -20.80
C HIS A 220 21.84 5.79 -20.47
N ILE A 221 21.19 5.25 -19.44
CA ILE A 221 19.78 5.55 -19.17
C ILE A 221 19.56 6.89 -18.46
N THR A 222 20.58 7.40 -17.76
CA THR A 222 20.45 8.59 -16.90
C THR A 222 20.06 9.85 -17.70
N PRO A 223 20.69 10.17 -18.86
CA PRO A 223 20.25 11.27 -19.72
C PRO A 223 18.79 11.17 -20.14
N VAL A 224 18.32 9.96 -20.49
CA VAL A 224 16.95 9.68 -20.95
C VAL A 224 15.94 9.96 -19.84
N LEU A 225 16.22 9.48 -18.62
CA LEU A 225 15.35 9.76 -17.47
C LEU A 225 15.33 11.25 -17.11
N ARG A 226 16.47 11.94 -17.26
CA ARG A 226 16.57 13.38 -17.03
C ARG A 226 15.75 14.17 -18.05
N GLU A 227 15.86 13.82 -19.32
CA GLU A 227 15.09 14.44 -20.41
C GLU A 227 13.58 14.23 -20.24
N LEU A 228 13.16 13.01 -19.88
CA LEU A 228 11.76 12.71 -19.59
C LEU A 228 11.27 13.31 -18.28
N HIS A 229 12.15 13.89 -17.47
CA HIS A 229 11.87 14.38 -16.14
C HIS A 229 11.30 13.29 -15.19
N TRP A 230 11.76 12.05 -15.39
CA TRP A 230 11.33 10.87 -14.63
C TRP A 230 12.25 10.63 -13.43
N LEU A 231 11.68 10.71 -12.22
CA LEU A 231 12.39 10.32 -11.00
C LEU A 231 12.71 8.81 -11.02
N PRO A 232 13.93 8.39 -10.67
CA PRO A 232 14.23 6.98 -10.42
C PRO A 232 13.28 6.39 -9.36
N VAL A 233 12.97 5.10 -9.45
CA VAL A 233 11.94 4.43 -8.62
C VAL A 233 12.17 4.65 -7.13
N ARG A 234 13.42 4.59 -6.65
CA ARG A 234 13.73 4.86 -5.23
C ARG A 234 13.21 6.22 -4.76
N TRP A 235 13.34 7.24 -5.61
CA TRP A 235 12.92 8.61 -5.30
C TRP A 235 11.42 8.80 -5.47
N ARG A 236 10.76 8.03 -6.34
CA ARG A 236 9.29 7.98 -6.44
C ARG A 236 8.66 7.41 -5.16
N ILE A 237 9.30 6.41 -4.56
CA ILE A 237 8.91 5.86 -3.25
C ILE A 237 9.05 6.93 -2.17
N THR A 238 10.22 7.56 -2.06
CA THR A 238 10.46 8.67 -1.11
C THR A 238 9.47 9.82 -1.32
N PHE A 239 9.18 10.19 -2.57
CA PHE A 239 8.17 11.19 -2.90
C PHE A 239 6.79 10.82 -2.34
N LYS A 240 6.32 9.59 -2.60
CA LYS A 240 5.00 9.14 -2.11
C LYS A 240 4.93 9.18 -0.59
N VAL A 241 5.96 8.67 0.08
CA VAL A 241 6.03 8.63 1.55
C VAL A 241 6.01 10.04 2.14
N LEU A 242 6.81 10.97 1.61
CA LEU A 242 6.85 12.35 2.11
C LEU A 242 5.55 13.11 1.85
N VAL A 243 4.85 12.82 0.75
CA VAL A 243 3.50 13.34 0.51
C VAL A 243 2.50 12.81 1.55
N LEU A 244 2.61 11.56 1.99
CA LEU A 244 1.79 11.03 3.09
C LEU A 244 2.10 11.75 4.40
N VAL A 245 3.38 11.98 4.71
CA VAL A 245 3.80 12.73 5.92
C VAL A 245 3.23 14.14 5.91
N PHE A 246 3.38 14.88 4.81
CA PHE A 246 2.84 16.24 4.70
C PHE A 246 1.34 16.25 4.93
N LYS A 247 0.61 15.30 4.32
CA LYS A 247 -0.84 15.18 4.52
C LYS A 247 -1.17 14.92 5.99
N SER A 248 -0.51 13.96 6.63
CA SER A 248 -0.76 13.63 8.04
C SER A 248 -0.46 14.78 8.99
N LEU A 249 0.61 15.53 8.76
CA LEU A 249 0.97 16.69 9.60
C LEU A 249 0.01 17.87 9.43
N ASN A 250 -0.63 18.01 8.28
CA ASN A 250 -1.56 19.10 7.95
C ASN A 250 -3.05 18.69 8.04
N GLY A 251 -3.37 17.57 8.70
CA GLY A 251 -4.75 17.11 8.88
C GLY A 251 -5.46 16.64 7.61
N LEU A 252 -4.73 16.41 6.51
CA LEU A 252 -5.23 15.89 5.23
C LEU A 252 -5.06 14.36 5.11
N GLY A 253 -4.43 13.74 6.11
CA GLY A 253 -4.17 12.31 6.19
C GLY A 253 -4.96 11.67 7.32
N PRO A 254 -5.05 10.32 7.34
CA PRO A 254 -5.76 9.63 8.40
C PRO A 254 -5.02 9.75 9.75
N GLN A 255 -5.80 9.81 10.83
CA GLN A 255 -5.32 10.01 12.20
C GLN A 255 -4.24 8.99 12.58
N TYR A 256 -4.45 7.69 12.28
CA TYR A 256 -3.51 6.64 12.64
C TYR A 256 -2.10 6.83 12.03
N LEU A 257 -1.96 7.48 10.87
CA LEU A 257 -0.65 7.80 10.31
C LEU A 257 -0.02 9.01 11.00
N ARG A 258 -0.83 9.97 11.44
CA ARG A 258 -0.36 11.14 12.21
C ARG A 258 0.16 10.71 13.58
N ASP A 259 -0.53 9.78 14.23
CA ASP A 259 -0.15 9.27 15.56
C ASP A 259 1.22 8.56 15.55
N LEU A 260 1.64 8.05 14.39
CA LEU A 260 2.97 7.45 14.18
C LEU A 260 4.09 8.49 14.00
N LEU A 261 3.77 9.79 13.91
CA LEU A 261 4.71 10.88 13.71
C LEU A 261 4.86 11.69 15.01
N THR A 262 6.04 11.62 15.62
CA THR A 262 6.33 12.40 16.84
C THR A 262 7.08 13.67 16.49
N PRO A 263 6.53 14.87 16.78
CA PRO A 263 7.27 16.13 16.63
C PRO A 263 8.57 16.12 17.43
N TYR A 264 9.63 16.68 16.87
CA TYR A 264 10.88 16.86 17.59
C TYR A 264 10.79 18.10 18.49
N ILE A 265 10.97 17.91 19.80
CA ILE A 265 11.00 18.99 20.79
C ILE A 265 12.42 19.04 21.38
N PRO A 266 13.22 20.10 21.12
CA PRO A 266 14.56 20.22 21.68
C PRO A 266 14.49 20.58 23.17
N ALA A 267 15.45 20.11 23.96
CA ALA A 267 15.54 20.41 25.40
C ALA A 267 15.91 21.87 25.72
N ARG A 268 16.42 22.61 24.74
CA ARG A 268 16.74 24.04 24.83
C ARG A 268 16.26 24.74 23.55
N PRO A 269 15.88 26.03 23.60
CA PRO A 269 15.50 26.77 22.40
C PRO A 269 16.71 26.89 21.46
N LEU A 270 16.69 26.12 20.38
CA LEU A 270 17.70 26.10 19.33
C LEU A 270 17.07 26.60 18.03
N ARG A 271 17.89 27.07 17.07
CA ARG A 271 17.43 27.42 15.70
C ARG A 271 16.59 26.31 15.03
N SER A 272 16.74 25.05 15.45
CA SER A 272 15.95 23.91 14.97
C SER A 272 14.47 23.92 15.38
N LEU A 273 14.04 24.79 16.30
CA LEU A 273 12.62 24.98 16.64
C LEU A 273 11.77 25.47 15.47
N TYR A 274 12.38 26.18 14.51
CA TYR A 274 11.67 26.75 13.36
C TYR A 274 11.45 25.76 12.21
N GLY A 275 12.12 24.61 12.22
CA GLY A 275 11.92 23.57 11.22
C GLY A 275 11.06 22.48 11.81
N THR A 276 9.86 22.26 11.29
CA THR A 276 8.93 21.17 11.64
C THR A 276 9.59 19.79 11.50
N LEU A 277 10.47 19.42 12.44
CA LEU A 277 11.27 18.21 12.45
C LEU A 277 10.53 17.10 13.18
N LEU A 278 10.85 15.86 12.82
CA LEU A 278 10.31 14.67 13.45
C LEU A 278 11.37 13.99 14.31
N ARG A 279 10.96 13.45 15.45
CA ARG A 279 11.83 12.60 16.28
C ARG A 279 12.06 11.28 15.54
N VAL A 280 13.32 10.94 15.30
CA VAL A 280 13.69 9.64 14.73
C VAL A 280 13.70 8.60 15.86
N PRO A 281 12.85 7.55 15.80
CA PRO A 281 12.84 6.49 16.81
C PRO A 281 14.14 5.68 16.77
N LYS A 282 14.54 5.11 17.91
CA LYS A 282 15.66 4.16 17.96
C LYS A 282 15.19 2.79 17.50
N VAL A 283 15.85 2.22 16.51
CA VAL A 283 15.58 0.86 16.00
C VAL A 283 16.85 0.03 16.04
N ARG A 284 16.71 -1.27 16.32
CA ARG A 284 17.86 -2.21 16.46
C ARG A 284 18.05 -3.13 15.26
N THR A 285 17.13 -3.10 14.30
CA THR A 285 17.12 -4.02 13.16
C THR A 285 16.85 -3.30 11.85
N LYS A 286 17.33 -3.88 10.74
CA LYS A 286 17.03 -3.39 9.38
C LYS A 286 15.55 -3.40 9.04
N VAL A 287 14.79 -4.35 9.56
CA VAL A 287 13.32 -4.34 9.44
C VAL A 287 12.71 -3.17 10.23
N GLY A 288 13.25 -2.84 11.40
CA GLY A 288 12.84 -1.65 12.15
C GLY A 288 13.12 -0.35 11.40
N GLU A 289 14.24 -0.25 10.69
CA GLU A 289 14.55 0.90 9.81
C GLU A 289 13.53 1.05 8.66
N ARG A 290 12.82 -0.02 8.30
CA ARG A 290 11.73 0.01 7.29
C ARG A 290 10.39 0.47 7.86
N SER A 291 10.24 0.54 9.17
CA SER A 291 9.01 1.02 9.80
C SER A 291 8.69 2.43 9.30
N PHE A 292 7.39 2.73 9.20
CA PHE A 292 6.92 4.03 8.75
C PHE A 292 7.57 5.15 9.57
N SER A 293 7.44 5.13 10.90
CA SER A 293 7.97 6.16 11.81
C SER A 293 9.48 6.40 11.65
N PHE A 294 10.29 5.36 11.44
CA PHE A 294 11.73 5.53 11.26
C PHE A 294 12.07 6.13 9.89
N TYR A 295 11.61 5.49 8.81
CA TYR A 295 11.96 5.86 7.45
C TYR A 295 11.47 7.27 7.13
N VAL A 296 10.24 7.60 7.54
CA VAL A 296 9.64 8.90 7.27
C VAL A 296 10.30 10.02 8.05
N ALA A 297 10.61 9.83 9.33
CA ALA A 297 11.26 10.86 10.13
C ALA A 297 12.65 11.18 9.58
N THR A 298 13.41 10.15 9.20
CA THR A 298 14.74 10.30 8.60
C THR A 298 14.66 11.04 7.26
N SER A 299 13.74 10.63 6.39
CA SER A 299 13.57 11.23 5.06
C SER A 299 13.03 12.67 5.13
N TRP A 300 12.11 12.93 6.05
CA TRP A 300 11.50 14.24 6.26
C TRP A 300 12.52 15.24 6.79
N ASN A 301 13.34 14.84 7.77
CA ASN A 301 14.35 15.70 8.36
C ASN A 301 15.49 16.05 7.38
N ALA A 302 15.69 15.23 6.34
CA ALA A 302 16.64 15.52 5.26
C ALA A 302 16.13 16.59 4.28
N LEU A 303 14.86 17.02 4.37
CA LEU A 303 14.31 18.04 3.51
C LEU A 303 14.77 19.45 3.92
N PRO A 304 15.03 20.33 2.94
CA PRO A 304 15.21 21.76 3.18
C PRO A 304 14.03 22.37 3.93
N SER A 305 14.30 23.43 4.71
CA SER A 305 13.28 24.08 5.55
C SER A 305 12.16 24.70 4.73
N ASP A 306 12.49 25.30 3.58
CA ASP A 306 11.55 25.89 2.63
C ASP A 306 10.59 24.85 2.04
N VAL A 307 11.09 23.66 1.71
CA VAL A 307 10.23 22.56 1.23
C VAL A 307 9.28 22.11 2.34
N ARG A 308 9.77 21.94 3.58
CA ARG A 308 8.93 21.53 4.72
C ARG A 308 7.89 22.59 5.10
N ALA A 309 8.24 23.86 5.01
CA ALA A 309 7.37 25.00 5.31
C ALA A 309 6.42 25.36 4.14
N SER A 310 6.26 24.46 3.15
CA SER A 310 5.35 24.70 2.02
C SER A 310 3.92 24.97 2.51
N PRO A 311 3.24 26.02 2.01
CA PRO A 311 1.93 26.47 2.52
C PRO A 311 0.77 25.56 2.10
N SER A 312 0.98 24.69 1.11
CA SER A 312 -0.07 23.83 0.56
C SER A 312 0.48 22.51 0.04
N LEU A 313 -0.39 21.52 -0.12
CA LEU A 313 -0.02 20.22 -0.66
C LEU A 313 0.48 20.31 -2.12
N SER A 314 -0.08 21.21 -2.93
CA SER A 314 0.33 21.38 -4.33
C SER A 314 1.73 21.99 -4.40
N THR A 315 2.00 23.05 -3.64
CA THR A 315 3.33 23.67 -3.52
C THR A 315 4.34 22.65 -3.00
N PHE A 316 3.99 21.92 -1.93
CA PHE A 316 4.85 20.88 -1.37
C PHE A 316 5.24 19.81 -2.40
N LYS A 317 4.26 19.27 -3.14
CA LYS A 317 4.53 18.26 -4.19
C LYS A 317 5.47 18.80 -5.26
N SER A 318 5.27 20.04 -5.70
CA SER A 318 6.12 20.67 -6.72
C SER A 318 7.55 20.84 -6.21
N SER A 319 7.73 21.52 -5.07
CA SER A 319 9.04 21.76 -4.45
C SER A 319 9.76 20.46 -4.11
N LEU A 320 9.03 19.48 -3.58
CA LEU A 320 9.57 18.16 -3.27
C LEU A 320 10.05 17.44 -4.54
N LYS A 321 9.27 17.44 -5.62
CA LYS A 321 9.68 16.80 -6.88
C LYS A 321 10.96 17.43 -7.39
N THR A 322 11.06 18.76 -7.38
CA THR A 322 12.26 19.50 -7.78
C THR A 322 13.47 19.12 -6.91
N PHE A 323 13.32 19.14 -5.58
CA PHE A 323 14.39 18.76 -4.66
C PHE A 323 14.89 17.34 -4.89
N LEU A 324 13.98 16.37 -5.00
CA LEU A 324 14.34 14.97 -5.23
C LEU A 324 14.95 14.75 -6.62
N PHE A 325 14.51 15.51 -7.64
CA PHE A 325 15.07 15.44 -8.98
C PHE A 325 16.52 15.93 -9.02
N ARG A 326 16.80 17.08 -8.39
CA ARG A 326 18.16 17.61 -8.21
C ARG A 326 19.05 16.61 -7.47
N SER A 327 18.55 16.05 -6.37
CA SER A 327 19.24 15.02 -5.58
C SER A 327 19.49 13.72 -6.34
N ALA A 328 18.60 13.37 -7.28
CA ALA A 328 18.72 12.14 -8.07
C ALA A 328 19.79 12.21 -9.15
N PHE A 329 19.94 13.40 -9.76
CA PHE A 329 20.77 13.60 -10.95
C PHE A 329 21.98 14.52 -10.71
N ASN A 330 22.21 14.94 -9.45
CA ASN A 330 23.27 15.89 -9.06
C ASN A 330 23.25 17.18 -9.90
N VAL A 331 22.05 17.68 -10.17
CA VAL A 331 21.84 18.95 -10.88
C VAL A 331 21.61 20.01 -9.79
N PHE A 332 22.67 20.73 -9.41
CA PHE A 332 22.61 21.79 -8.41
C PHE A 332 22.39 23.15 -9.07
#